data_AF-A0A415G998-F1
#
_entry.id   AF-A0A415G998-F1
#
_cell.length_a   1.000
_cell.length_b   1.000
_cell.length_c   1.000
_cell.angle_alpha   90.00
_cell.angle_beta   90.00
_cell.angle_gamma   90.00
#
_symmetry.space_group_name_H-M   'P 1'
#
loop_
_entity.id
_entity.type
_entity.pdbx_description
1 polymer ?
#
loop_
_entity_poly.entity_id
_entity_poly.type
_entity_poly.pdbx_seq_one_letter_code
_entity_poly.pdbx_strand_id
1 'polypeptide(L)'
;MKNITVREWIDKFNHGKFDNEDFKTQCAAGWYDWFCSTKSLAKKLKKMGNIIKDIKNDYILDNFRVWFKNNCPCSYPLYDDFRFEPIKENKEDADDDVRDQLYFGVQCGHPYGSDYMYEIFTGRNGYDIEFKCKNKKEVLQVIDQLAKDFEKEKHQ
;
A
#
# COMPACT_ATOMS: atom_id res chain seq x y z
N MET A 1 -6.02 -13.30 -10.52
CA MET A 1 -5.34 -12.40 -11.47
C MET A 1 -3.85 -12.55 -11.25
N LYS A 2 -3.00 -12.49 -12.28
CA LYS A 2 -1.55 -12.44 -12.03
C LYS A 2 -1.24 -11.12 -11.33
N ASN A 3 -0.54 -11.18 -10.22
CA ASN A 3 -0.08 -9.98 -9.53
C ASN A 3 0.91 -9.23 -10.42
N ILE A 4 0.94 -7.91 -10.31
CA ILE A 4 1.97 -7.08 -10.92
C ILE A 4 2.84 -6.51 -9.80
N THR A 5 4.12 -6.32 -10.08
CA THR A 5 5.02 -5.73 -9.09
C THR A 5 4.66 -4.26 -8.84
N VAL A 6 5.10 -3.67 -7.72
CA VAL A 6 4.94 -2.24 -7.48
C VAL A 6 5.58 -1.43 -8.61
N ARG A 7 6.73 -1.87 -9.16
CA ARG A 7 7.36 -1.22 -10.32
C ARG A 7 6.44 -1.19 -11.55
N GLU A 8 5.86 -2.33 -11.89
CA GLU A 8 4.91 -2.44 -13.01
C GLU A 8 3.63 -1.62 -12.76
N TRP A 9 3.17 -1.59 -11.52
CA TRP A 9 2.03 -0.77 -11.11
C TRP A 9 2.31 0.72 -11.28
N ILE A 10 3.48 1.20 -10.85
CA ILE A 10 3.91 2.59 -10.99
C ILE A 10 3.99 2.99 -12.46
N ASP A 11 4.54 2.13 -13.32
CA ASP A 11 4.59 2.38 -14.77
C ASP A 11 3.18 2.57 -15.34
N LYS A 12 2.24 1.67 -15.01
CA LYS A 12 0.83 1.80 -15.43
C LYS A 12 0.17 3.06 -14.89
N PHE A 13 0.42 3.40 -13.63
CA PHE A 13 -0.11 4.60 -12.98
C PHE A 13 0.37 5.88 -13.68
N ASN A 14 1.67 5.99 -13.96
CA ASN A 14 2.27 7.14 -14.63
C ASN A 14 1.75 7.32 -16.07
N HIS A 15 1.37 6.24 -16.75
CA HIS A 15 0.77 6.25 -18.08
C HIS A 15 -0.77 6.37 -18.06
N GLY A 16 -1.39 6.74 -16.92
CA GLY A 16 -2.82 7.00 -16.82
C GLY A 16 -3.71 5.76 -16.99
N LYS A 17 -3.17 4.54 -16.87
CA LYS A 17 -3.94 3.30 -17.06
C LYS A 17 -5.08 3.14 -16.04
N PHE A 18 -5.04 3.89 -14.93
CA PHE A 18 -6.00 3.83 -13.84
C PHE A 18 -6.86 5.10 -13.72
N ASP A 19 -6.88 5.96 -14.75
CA ASP A 19 -7.57 7.26 -14.69
C ASP A 19 -9.10 7.18 -14.81
N ASN A 20 -9.64 6.13 -15.46
CA ASN A 20 -11.09 5.98 -15.60
C ASN A 20 -11.73 5.64 -14.25
N GLU A 21 -12.89 6.25 -13.99
CA GLU A 21 -13.65 6.13 -12.75
C GLU A 21 -14.51 4.85 -12.66
N ASP A 22 -14.47 4.00 -13.69
CA ASP A 22 -15.30 2.79 -13.75
C ASP A 22 -14.79 1.66 -12.84
N PHE A 23 -15.71 0.80 -12.42
CA PHE A 23 -15.44 -0.33 -11.53
C PHE A 23 -14.29 -1.22 -12.02
N LYS A 24 -14.27 -1.57 -13.31
CA LYS A 24 -13.28 -2.49 -13.87
C LYS A 24 -11.89 -1.89 -13.81
N THR A 25 -11.76 -0.60 -14.16
CA THR A 25 -10.49 0.12 -14.07
C THR A 25 -10.00 0.20 -12.62
N GLN A 26 -10.89 0.51 -11.66
CA GLN A 26 -10.50 0.64 -10.27
C GLN A 26 -10.16 -0.71 -9.60
N CYS A 27 -10.86 -1.79 -9.95
CA CYS A 27 -10.43 -3.15 -9.56
C CYS A 27 -9.07 -3.51 -10.17
N ALA A 28 -8.85 -3.20 -11.45
CA ALA A 28 -7.56 -3.45 -12.11
C ALA A 28 -6.42 -2.62 -11.53
N ALA A 29 -6.73 -1.46 -10.95
CA ALA A 29 -5.79 -0.64 -10.20
C ALA A 29 -5.42 -1.21 -8.83
N GLY A 30 -6.15 -2.21 -8.33
CA GLY A 30 -5.88 -2.87 -7.06
C GLY A 30 -6.83 -2.50 -5.92
N TRP A 31 -7.95 -1.81 -6.17
CA TRP A 31 -8.99 -1.65 -5.16
C TRP A 31 -9.64 -3.00 -4.86
N TYR A 32 -9.61 -3.41 -3.59
CA TYR A 32 -10.13 -4.70 -3.15
C TYR A 32 -11.49 -4.56 -2.47
N ASP A 33 -11.63 -3.60 -1.56
CA ASP A 33 -12.82 -3.39 -0.74
C ASP A 33 -12.96 -1.90 -0.41
N TRP A 34 -14.18 -1.37 -0.53
CA TRP A 34 -14.46 0.05 -0.34
C TRP A 34 -15.91 0.31 0.06
N PHE A 35 -16.11 1.35 0.87
CA PHE A 35 -17.44 1.78 1.33
C PHE A 35 -17.88 3.12 0.73
N CYS A 36 -16.98 3.80 0.01
CA CYS A 36 -17.29 5.02 -0.73
C CYS A 36 -17.82 4.73 -2.15
N SER A 37 -18.24 5.76 -2.88
CA SER A 37 -18.65 5.60 -4.28
C SER A 37 -17.48 5.17 -5.16
N THR A 38 -17.69 4.20 -6.07
CA THR A 38 -16.70 3.79 -7.07
C THR A 38 -16.13 4.97 -7.87
N LYS A 39 -16.94 5.99 -8.17
CA LYS A 39 -16.49 7.19 -8.90
C LYS A 39 -15.44 8.00 -8.14
N SER A 40 -15.42 7.90 -6.80
CA SER A 40 -14.45 8.61 -5.97
C SER A 40 -13.09 7.91 -5.90
N LEU A 41 -13.02 6.63 -6.28
CA LEU A 41 -11.82 5.80 -6.15
C LEU A 41 -10.66 6.31 -6.99
N ALA A 42 -10.90 6.76 -8.23
CA ALA A 42 -9.82 7.28 -9.08
C ALA A 42 -9.10 8.49 -8.45
N LYS A 43 -9.86 9.40 -7.82
CA LYS A 43 -9.29 10.58 -7.14
C LYS A 43 -8.52 10.19 -5.87
N LYS A 44 -9.04 9.21 -5.11
CA LYS A 44 -8.38 8.65 -3.92
C LYS A 44 -7.08 7.92 -4.29
N LEU A 45 -7.15 7.08 -5.32
CA LEU A 45 -6.01 6.38 -5.91
C LEU A 45 -4.93 7.36 -6.34
N LYS A 46 -5.27 8.48 -7.00
CA LYS A 46 -4.29 9.51 -7.36
C LYS A 46 -3.55 10.08 -6.16
N LYS A 47 -4.20 10.25 -5.01
CA LYS A 47 -3.54 10.73 -3.78
C LYS A 47 -2.52 9.71 -3.28
N MET A 48 -2.92 8.45 -3.14
CA MET A 48 -2.03 7.37 -2.65
C MET A 48 -0.93 7.02 -3.68
N GLY A 49 -1.28 6.93 -4.96
CA GLY A 49 -0.36 6.65 -6.05
C GLY A 49 0.74 7.71 -6.21
N ASN A 50 0.45 8.97 -5.90
CA ASN A 50 1.46 10.03 -5.85
C ASN A 50 2.46 9.86 -4.69
N ILE A 51 2.17 9.05 -3.67
CA ILE A 51 3.14 8.64 -2.66
C ILE A 51 3.93 7.43 -3.19
N ILE A 52 3.21 6.39 -3.64
CA ILE A 52 3.79 5.11 -4.09
C ILE A 52 4.80 5.30 -5.23
N LYS A 53 4.51 6.16 -6.21
CA LYS A 53 5.40 6.38 -7.37
C LYS A 53 6.78 6.96 -7.00
N ASP A 54 6.93 7.50 -5.80
CA ASP A 54 8.18 8.08 -5.33
C ASP A 54 9.03 7.10 -4.51
N ILE A 55 8.55 5.87 -4.29
CA ILE A 55 9.35 4.78 -3.72
C ILE A 55 10.53 4.49 -4.66
N LYS A 56 11.74 4.37 -4.09
CA LYS A 56 12.99 4.15 -4.84
C LYS A 56 13.69 2.83 -4.51
N ASN A 57 13.29 2.18 -3.42
CA ASN A 57 13.95 0.96 -2.97
C ASN A 57 13.54 -0.23 -3.87
N ASP A 58 14.51 -0.82 -4.56
CA ASP A 58 14.26 -1.88 -5.55
C ASP A 58 13.64 -3.15 -4.95
N TYR A 59 13.96 -3.48 -3.69
CA TYR A 59 13.38 -4.64 -3.02
C TYR A 59 11.86 -4.53 -2.91
N ILE A 60 11.35 -3.37 -2.48
CA ILE A 60 9.90 -3.11 -2.45
C ILE A 60 9.32 -3.09 -3.87
N LEU A 61 10.03 -2.47 -4.81
CA LEU A 61 9.55 -2.30 -6.18
C LEU A 61 9.35 -3.64 -6.91
N ASP A 62 10.20 -4.62 -6.64
CA ASP A 62 10.25 -5.88 -7.41
C ASP A 62 9.66 -7.09 -6.68
N ASN A 63 9.60 -7.08 -5.34
CA ASN A 63 9.16 -8.24 -4.55
C ASN A 63 7.76 -8.07 -3.93
N PHE A 64 7.10 -6.93 -4.16
CA PHE A 64 5.77 -6.66 -3.62
C PHE A 64 4.78 -6.31 -4.72
N ARG A 65 3.52 -6.56 -4.43
CA ARG A 65 2.38 -5.90 -5.09
C ARG A 65 1.75 -4.87 -4.15
N VAL A 66 1.03 -3.92 -4.74
CA VAL A 66 0.24 -2.95 -3.98
C VAL A 66 -1.26 -3.15 -4.22
N TRP A 67 -2.06 -2.97 -3.17
CA TRP A 67 -3.52 -2.96 -3.24
C TRP A 67 -4.11 -1.96 -2.26
N PHE A 68 -5.39 -1.63 -2.45
CA PHE A 68 -6.02 -0.48 -1.82
C PHE A 68 -7.33 -0.86 -1.14
N LYS A 69 -7.58 -0.25 0.02
CA LYS A 69 -8.88 -0.28 0.67
C LYS A 69 -9.36 1.12 1.02
N ASN A 70 -10.68 1.26 1.07
CA ASN A 70 -11.32 2.37 1.75
C ASN A 70 -12.06 1.74 2.93
N ASN A 71 -11.61 2.02 4.16
CA ASN A 71 -12.11 1.36 5.36
C ASN A 71 -13.25 2.17 6.00
N CYS A 72 -14.17 1.45 6.64
CA CYS A 72 -15.32 2.01 7.36
C CYS A 72 -15.27 1.63 8.85
N PRO A 73 -14.51 2.38 9.68
CA PRO A 73 -14.49 2.14 11.12
C PRO A 73 -15.84 2.50 11.76
N CYS A 74 -16.27 1.78 12.81
CA CYS A 74 -17.59 1.97 13.43
C CYS A 74 -17.83 3.38 13.99
N SER A 75 -16.77 4.03 14.50
CA SER A 75 -16.87 5.31 15.25
C SER A 75 -16.06 6.45 14.66
N TYR A 76 -15.51 6.29 13.45
CA TYR A 76 -14.64 7.30 12.82
C TYR A 76 -15.01 7.49 11.34
N PRO A 77 -14.56 8.59 10.70
CA PRO A 77 -14.74 8.76 9.26
C PRO A 77 -14.09 7.64 8.43
N LEU A 78 -14.57 7.46 7.20
CA LEU A 78 -13.92 6.60 6.23
C LEU A 78 -12.48 7.08 5.97
N TYR A 79 -11.55 6.15 5.86
CA TYR A 79 -10.16 6.45 5.51
C TYR A 79 -9.66 5.51 4.43
N ASP A 80 -8.60 5.91 3.74
CA ASP A 80 -8.00 5.13 2.66
C ASP A 80 -6.71 4.49 3.18
N ASP A 81 -6.40 3.27 2.73
CA ASP A 81 -5.09 2.66 2.93
C ASP A 81 -4.55 2.05 1.63
N PHE A 82 -3.22 1.96 1.56
CA PHE A 82 -2.52 1.18 0.57
C PHE A 82 -1.60 0.19 1.26
N ARG A 83 -1.56 -1.04 0.73
CA ARG A 83 -0.98 -2.20 1.39
C ARG A 83 0.01 -2.87 0.46
N PHE A 84 1.15 -3.25 1.00
CA PHE A 84 2.21 -3.96 0.30
C PHE A 84 2.20 -5.41 0.73
N GLU A 85 2.06 -6.28 -0.25
CA GLU A 85 1.99 -7.72 -0.04
C GLU A 85 3.14 -8.39 -0.80
N PRO A 86 3.96 -9.19 -0.10
CA PRO A 86 5.07 -9.88 -0.74
C PRO A 86 4.54 -10.88 -1.77
N ILE A 87 5.25 -11.00 -2.89
CA ILE A 87 4.95 -11.94 -3.96
C ILE A 87 6.18 -12.78 -4.29
N LYS A 88 5.93 -14.00 -4.76
CA LYS A 88 6.97 -14.92 -5.26
C LYS A 88 7.43 -14.48 -6.66
N GLU A 89 8.57 -15.01 -7.13
CA GLU A 89 9.11 -14.70 -8.46
C GLU A 89 8.12 -15.03 -9.60
N ASN A 90 7.30 -16.06 -9.42
CA ASN A 90 6.24 -16.44 -10.36
C ASN A 90 5.00 -15.51 -10.29
N LYS A 91 5.05 -14.45 -9.48
CA LYS A 91 4.00 -13.45 -9.24
C LYS A 91 2.74 -14.00 -8.54
N GLU A 92 2.89 -15.10 -7.81
CA GLU A 92 1.88 -15.56 -6.85
C GLU A 92 2.09 -14.87 -5.50
N ASP A 93 1.06 -14.89 -4.65
CA ASP A 93 1.21 -14.39 -3.29
C ASP A 93 2.23 -15.24 -2.52
N ALA A 94 2.98 -14.61 -1.61
CA ALA A 94 3.87 -15.34 -0.72
C ALA A 94 3.08 -16.25 0.23
N ASP A 95 3.76 -17.24 0.82
CA ASP A 95 3.17 -18.09 1.85
C ASP A 95 2.85 -17.25 3.10
N ASP A 96 1.86 -17.68 3.89
CA ASP A 96 1.34 -16.90 5.03
C ASP A 96 2.45 -16.54 6.04
N ASP A 97 3.40 -17.43 6.31
CA ASP A 97 4.52 -17.16 7.23
C ASP A 97 5.42 -16.02 6.72
N VAL A 98 5.70 -15.99 5.41
CA VAL A 98 6.49 -14.91 4.77
C VAL A 98 5.68 -13.62 4.74
N ARG A 99 4.39 -13.75 4.45
CA ARG A 99 3.45 -12.64 4.45
C ARG A 99 3.41 -11.96 5.82
N ASP A 100 3.28 -12.72 6.90
CA ASP A 100 3.21 -12.19 8.25
C ASP A 100 4.52 -11.50 8.68
N GLN A 101 5.66 -11.78 8.05
CA GLN A 101 6.90 -11.06 8.34
C GLN A 101 7.03 -9.76 7.51
N LEU A 102 6.68 -9.82 6.23
CA LEU A 102 7.04 -8.76 5.29
C LEU A 102 5.90 -7.78 4.97
N TYR A 103 4.66 -8.16 5.26
CA TYR A 103 3.50 -7.35 4.91
C TYR A 103 3.47 -6.04 5.71
N PHE A 104 3.04 -4.96 5.06
CA PHE A 104 2.73 -3.71 5.75
C PHE A 104 1.68 -2.90 5.00
N GLY A 105 1.02 -1.98 5.71
CA GLY A 105 0.08 -1.06 5.09
C GLY A 105 0.17 0.34 5.68
N VAL A 106 -0.21 1.33 4.88
CA VAL A 106 -0.16 2.75 5.21
C VAL A 106 -1.58 3.30 5.21
N GLN A 107 -2.08 3.62 6.40
CA GLN A 107 -3.37 4.25 6.60
C GLN A 107 -3.22 5.76 6.40
N CYS A 108 -4.09 6.37 5.60
CA CYS A 108 -4.02 7.78 5.21
C CYS A 108 -5.11 8.59 5.89
N GLY A 109 -4.73 9.61 6.67
CA GLY A 109 -5.65 10.48 7.40
C GLY A 109 -6.32 9.81 8.60
N HIS A 110 -5.70 8.78 9.16
CA HIS A 110 -6.17 8.03 10.32
C HIS A 110 -5.06 7.93 11.37
N PRO A 111 -5.39 8.02 12.68
CA PRO A 111 -6.69 8.34 13.26
C PRO A 111 -7.09 9.80 13.03
N TYR A 112 -8.39 10.04 12.88
CA TYR A 112 -8.91 11.37 12.59
C TYR A 112 -8.62 12.34 13.74
N GLY A 113 -8.15 13.56 13.41
CA GLY A 113 -7.82 14.59 14.42
C GLY A 113 -6.47 14.39 15.11
N SER A 114 -5.66 13.45 14.65
CA SER A 114 -4.29 13.24 15.10
C SER A 114 -3.31 14.27 14.52
N ASP A 115 -2.18 14.50 15.21
CA ASP A 115 -1.04 15.24 14.68
C ASP A 115 -0.30 14.49 13.55
N TYR A 116 -0.63 13.20 13.38
CA TYR A 116 -0.06 12.33 12.35
C TYR A 116 -1.04 12.18 11.18
N MET A 117 -0.51 12.26 9.97
CA MET A 117 -1.29 12.13 8.73
C MET A 117 -1.32 10.70 8.22
N TYR A 118 -0.41 9.84 8.68
CA TYR A 118 -0.33 8.45 8.30
C TYR A 118 0.07 7.56 9.48
N GLU A 119 -0.51 6.38 9.53
CA GLU A 119 -0.08 5.30 10.41
C GLU A 119 0.29 4.08 9.58
N ILE A 120 1.39 3.42 9.96
CA ILE A 120 1.93 2.27 9.25
C ILE A 120 1.85 1.08 10.20
N PHE A 121 1.13 0.05 9.77
CA PHE A 121 1.04 -1.23 10.46
C PHE A 121 1.81 -2.29 9.69
N THR A 122 2.36 -3.26 10.41
CA THR A 122 3.23 -4.30 9.84
C THR A 122 2.80 -5.67 10.33
N GLY A 123 2.96 -6.69 9.49
CA GLY A 123 2.72 -8.08 9.87
C GLY A 123 3.64 -8.49 11.02
N ARG A 124 4.94 -8.12 10.93
CA ARG A 124 5.94 -8.46 11.96
C ARG A 124 5.59 -7.95 13.36
N ASN A 125 4.76 -6.90 13.43
CA ASN A 125 4.24 -6.33 14.66
C ASN A 125 2.79 -6.78 14.92
N GLY A 126 2.40 -7.98 14.51
CA GLY A 126 1.06 -8.52 14.76
C GLY A 126 -0.08 -7.73 14.10
N TYR A 127 0.21 -7.03 13.00
CA TYR A 127 -0.70 -6.10 12.32
C TYR A 127 -1.08 -4.85 13.13
N ASP A 128 -0.38 -4.57 14.23
CA ASP A 128 -0.52 -3.33 14.99
C ASP A 128 0.27 -2.17 14.37
N ILE A 129 -0.07 -0.94 14.75
CA ILE A 129 0.63 0.27 14.31
C ILE A 129 2.06 0.26 14.86
N GLU A 130 3.04 0.26 13.95
CA GLU A 130 4.46 0.32 14.30
C GLU A 130 5.03 1.73 14.12
N PHE A 131 4.57 2.48 13.10
CA PHE A 131 5.08 3.82 12.82
C PHE A 131 3.96 4.85 12.63
N LYS A 132 4.26 6.11 12.97
CA LYS A 132 3.39 7.26 12.74
C LYS A 132 4.16 8.33 11.96
N CYS A 133 3.55 8.87 10.93
CA CYS A 133 4.17 9.84 10.02
C CYS A 133 3.31 11.10 9.89
N LYS A 134 3.93 12.26 9.98
CA LYS A 134 3.27 13.57 9.81
C LYS A 134 3.09 13.95 8.34
N ASN A 135 3.90 13.39 7.45
CA ASN A 135 3.92 13.78 6.05
C ASN A 135 4.44 12.66 5.13
N LYS A 136 4.30 12.88 3.82
CA LYS A 136 4.75 11.95 2.78
C LYS A 136 6.24 11.59 2.86
N LYS A 137 7.11 12.55 3.24
CA LYS A 137 8.56 12.30 3.31
C LYS A 137 8.88 11.25 4.37
N GLU A 138 8.25 11.36 5.54
CA GLU A 138 8.40 10.38 6.62
C GLU A 138 7.89 9.00 6.22
N VAL A 139 6.75 8.91 5.51
CA VAL A 139 6.25 7.63 4.95
C VAL A 139 7.29 6.98 4.04
N LEU A 140 7.88 7.74 3.12
CA LEU A 140 8.90 7.22 2.21
C LEU A 140 10.17 6.76 2.95
N GLN A 141 10.56 7.46 4.02
CA GLN A 141 11.68 7.07 4.87
C GLN A 141 11.40 5.75 5.61
N VAL A 142 10.19 5.57 6.15
CA VAL A 142 9.81 4.32 6.82
C VAL A 142 9.75 3.16 5.83
N ILE A 143 9.21 3.36 4.63
CA ILE A 143 9.20 2.31 3.59
C ILE A 143 10.63 1.88 3.23
N ASP A 144 11.55 2.82 3.07
CA ASP A 144 12.96 2.50 2.81
C ASP A 144 13.64 1.79 3.99
N GLN A 145 13.30 2.15 5.22
CA GLN A 145 13.78 1.45 6.42
C GLN A 145 13.25 0.01 6.46
N LEU A 146 11.95 -0.20 6.26
CA LEU A 146 11.33 -1.52 6.22
C LEU A 146 11.96 -2.41 5.16
N ALA A 147 12.20 -1.87 3.96
CA ALA A 147 12.87 -2.60 2.90
C ALA A 147 14.24 -3.14 3.32
N LYS A 148 15.06 -2.29 3.96
CA LYS A 148 16.38 -2.66 4.47
C LYS A 148 16.32 -3.68 5.60
N ASP A 149 15.28 -3.64 6.42
CA ASP A 149 15.07 -4.64 7.48
C ASP A 149 14.72 -5.99 6.86
N PHE A 150 13.75 -6.02 5.94
CA PHE A 150 13.31 -7.23 5.23
C PHE A 150 14.41 -7.90 4.41
N GLU A 151 15.27 -7.12 3.74
CA GLU A 151 16.41 -7.67 3.00
C GLU A 151 17.42 -8.38 3.91
N LYS A 152 17.63 -7.88 5.13
CA LYS A 152 18.56 -8.49 6.09
C LYS A 152 18.03 -9.81 6.64
N GLU A 153 16.73 -9.88 6.89
CA GLU A 153 16.06 -11.08 7.42
C GLU A 153 16.11 -12.25 6.42
N LYS A 154 16.18 -11.98 5.11
CA LYS A 154 16.34 -13.00 4.06
C LYS A 154 17.71 -13.71 4.08
N HIS A 155 18.69 -13.16 4.79
CA HIS A 155 20.06 -13.65 4.86
C HIS A 155 20.44 -14.29 6.21
N GLN A 156 19.47 -14.50 7.10
CA GLN A 156 19.63 -15.27 8.34
C GLN A 156 19.01 -16.65 8.20
#